data_AF-A0A9D0Z0Z5-F1
#
_entry.id   AF-A0A9D0Z0Z5-F1
#
_cell.length_a   1.000
_cell.length_b   1.000
_cell.length_c   1.000
_cell.angle_alpha   90.00
_cell.angle_beta   90.00
_cell.angle_gamma   90.00
#
_symmetry.space_group_name_H-M   'P 1'
#
loop_
_entity.id
_entity.type
_entity.pdbx_description
1 polymer ?
#
loop_
_entity_poly.entity_id
_entity_poly.type
_entity_poly.pdbx_seq_one_letter_code
_entity_poly.pdbx_strand_id
1 'polypeptide(L)'
;MHNYFEGWYFKCQDKDKTLALIPARHRFQGKTTCSLQVITDEKAFFIPLPWERLTFDKGNFTVRFGENQLGQQGIRLNLEGDGCRISGALDFGRFSPIASPIMGPFRLVPFLQCRHDVFSMSHRVTGEITVNGKVYAFSKGRGYIEGDRGRSFPPHYAWTHCFFPGGSLMACAAEIRPFGFTGVLGLIHFQGKEYRLATYLGAKAVTVQDGELVIRQGNWELRCTREAPAGHLLRAPEIGAMRRLIRESPSCEAFYSFRVKGQTVFSFATSQASFEFEYP
;
A
#
# COMPACT_ATOMS: atom_id res chain seq x y z
N MET A 1 13.10 -7.44 24.62
CA MET A 1 11.87 -7.07 23.87
C MET A 1 12.27 -6.62 22.48
N HIS A 2 11.61 -7.11 21.43
CA HIS A 2 12.08 -6.95 20.05
C HIS A 2 11.48 -5.73 19.35
N ASN A 3 12.24 -5.13 18.44
CA ASN A 3 11.75 -4.07 17.57
C ASN A 3 10.63 -4.58 16.66
N TYR A 4 9.63 -3.75 16.40
CA TYR A 4 8.43 -4.13 15.67
C TYR A 4 7.76 -2.91 15.01
N PHE A 5 7.09 -3.13 13.88
CA PHE A 5 6.17 -2.16 13.29
C PHE A 5 4.89 -2.85 12.80
N GLU A 6 3.82 -2.09 12.74
CA GLU A 6 2.54 -2.46 12.14
C GLU A 6 1.90 -1.20 11.56
N GLY A 7 1.49 -1.23 10.29
CA GLY A 7 0.86 -0.10 9.61
C GLY A 7 -0.10 -0.56 8.52
N TRP A 8 -0.94 0.36 8.08
CA TRP A 8 -1.98 0.10 7.09
C TRP A 8 -2.00 1.21 6.06
N TYR A 9 -1.99 0.86 4.79
CA TYR A 9 -2.03 1.80 3.69
C TYR A 9 -3.47 1.95 3.21
N PHE A 10 -4.09 3.11 3.47
CA PHE A 10 -5.40 3.45 2.95
C PHE A 10 -5.24 4.40 1.77
N LYS A 11 -5.41 3.92 0.54
CA LYS A 11 -5.44 4.77 -0.65
C LYS A 11 -6.87 5.08 -1.05
N CYS A 12 -7.17 6.34 -1.26
CA CYS A 12 -8.42 6.85 -1.82
C CYS A 12 -8.11 7.66 -3.08
N GLN A 13 -8.82 7.40 -4.16
CA GLN A 13 -8.59 8.08 -5.44
C GLN A 13 -9.91 8.37 -6.17
N ASP A 14 -10.10 9.61 -6.64
CA ASP A 14 -11.20 10.01 -7.51
C ASP A 14 -10.68 11.02 -8.52
N LYS A 15 -10.72 10.66 -9.81
CA LYS A 15 -10.10 11.45 -10.89
C LYS A 15 -8.66 11.81 -10.51
N ASP A 16 -8.29 13.08 -10.63
CA ASP A 16 -6.98 13.67 -10.37
C ASP A 16 -6.63 13.80 -8.88
N LYS A 17 -7.48 13.33 -7.96
CA LYS A 17 -7.24 13.44 -6.52
C LYS A 17 -6.83 12.11 -5.94
N THR A 18 -5.66 12.09 -5.30
CA THR A 18 -5.18 10.96 -4.52
C THR A 18 -4.91 11.39 -3.08
N LEU A 19 -5.44 10.61 -2.14
CA LEU A 19 -5.14 10.71 -0.72
C LEU A 19 -4.75 9.32 -0.22
N ALA A 20 -3.54 9.18 0.30
CA ALA A 20 -3.11 8.01 1.05
C ALA A 20 -2.89 8.35 2.52
N LEU A 21 -3.36 7.48 3.40
CA LEU A 21 -3.25 7.63 4.85
C LEU A 21 -2.62 6.37 5.42
N ILE A 22 -1.54 6.54 6.18
CA ILE A 22 -0.78 5.42 6.75
C ILE A 22 -0.69 5.58 8.26
N PRO A 23 -1.72 5.15 9.02
CA PRO A 23 -1.57 4.98 10.45
C PRO A 23 -0.58 3.85 10.73
N ALA A 24 0.38 4.09 11.61
CA ALA A 24 1.40 3.12 11.97
C ALA A 24 1.74 3.16 13.45
N ARG A 25 2.10 2.00 13.98
CA ARG A 25 2.64 1.78 15.32
C ARG A 25 4.04 1.20 15.20
N HIS A 26 4.97 1.79 15.94
CA HIS A 26 6.36 1.39 15.98
C HIS A 26 6.78 1.08 17.41
N ARG A 27 7.64 0.08 17.57
CA ARG A 27 8.32 -0.24 18.82
C ARG A 27 9.81 -0.34 18.56
N PHE A 28 10.58 0.50 19.22
CA PHE A 28 12.03 0.54 19.11
C PHE A 28 12.66 0.68 20.49
N GLN A 29 13.57 -0.23 20.85
CA GLN A 29 14.30 -0.19 22.13
C GLN A 29 13.36 0.00 23.35
N GLY A 30 12.22 -0.69 23.35
CA GLY A 30 11.22 -0.62 24.43
C GLY A 30 10.25 0.56 24.36
N LYS A 31 10.53 1.60 23.57
CA LYS A 31 9.62 2.74 23.36
C LYS A 31 8.62 2.44 22.25
N THR A 32 7.33 2.74 22.51
CA THR A 32 6.27 2.66 21.50
C THR A 32 5.98 4.08 21.00
N THR A 33 5.83 4.24 19.69
CA THR A 33 5.41 5.49 19.06
C THR A 33 4.36 5.19 18.00
N CYS A 34 3.43 6.12 17.80
CA CYS A 34 2.43 6.03 16.74
C CYS A 34 2.51 7.26 15.84
N SER A 35 2.07 7.11 14.60
CA SER A 35 2.06 8.20 13.63
C SER A 35 0.98 7.99 12.58
N LEU A 36 0.60 9.08 11.92
CA LEU A 36 -0.16 9.07 10.68
C LEU A 36 0.68 9.74 9.60
N GLN A 37 1.02 9.02 8.54
CA GLN A 37 1.49 9.66 7.30
C GLN A 37 0.26 10.07 6.48
N VAL A 38 0.24 11.32 6.01
CA VAL A 38 -0.79 11.86 5.12
C VAL A 38 -0.12 12.21 3.81
N ILE A 39 -0.52 11.55 2.74
CA ILE A 39 0.12 11.66 1.43
C ILE A 39 -0.93 12.12 0.44
N THR A 40 -0.62 13.18 -0.28
CA THR A 40 -1.46 13.75 -1.33
C THR A 40 -0.69 13.77 -2.63
N ASP A 41 -1.34 14.16 -3.73
CA ASP A 41 -0.66 14.32 -5.02
C ASP A 41 0.53 15.31 -4.93
N GLU A 42 0.48 16.29 -4.03
CA GLU A 42 1.45 17.39 -3.95
C GLU A 42 2.43 17.31 -2.78
N LYS A 43 2.00 16.73 -1.65
CA LYS A 43 2.75 16.78 -0.38
C LYS A 43 2.53 15.54 0.45
N ALA A 44 3.56 15.21 1.23
CA ALA A 44 3.47 14.25 2.32
C ALA A 44 3.67 14.96 3.66
N PHE A 45 2.93 14.53 4.67
CA PHE A 45 2.99 15.02 6.03
C PHE A 45 3.12 13.85 7.00
N PHE A 46 3.73 14.11 8.15
CA PHE A 46 3.90 13.14 9.22
C PHE A 46 3.32 13.75 10.49
N ILE A 47 2.29 13.12 11.06
CA ILE A 47 1.67 13.57 12.30
C ILE A 47 1.98 12.55 13.40
N PRO A 48 2.80 12.90 14.41
CA PRO A 48 2.98 12.06 15.59
C PRO A 48 1.65 11.88 16.33
N LEU A 49 1.35 10.65 16.73
CA LEU A 49 0.13 10.32 17.49
C LEU A 49 0.49 9.85 18.90
N PRO A 50 -0.28 10.23 19.92
CA PRO A 50 -0.10 9.72 21.28
C PRO A 50 -0.40 8.21 21.29
N TRP A 51 0.63 7.39 21.56
CA TRP A 51 0.52 5.94 21.44
C TRP A 51 -0.45 5.34 22.46
N GLU A 52 -0.62 5.99 23.61
CA GLU A 52 -1.52 5.60 24.69
C GLU A 52 -2.99 5.59 24.25
N ARG A 53 -3.32 6.37 23.21
CA ARG A 53 -4.67 6.52 22.69
C ARG A 53 -4.94 5.66 21.47
N LEU A 54 -3.92 4.97 20.93
CA LEU A 54 -4.08 4.13 19.75
C LEU A 54 -4.68 2.78 20.14
N THR A 55 -5.90 2.53 19.71
CA THR A 55 -6.54 1.20 19.81
C THR A 55 -6.67 0.58 18.43
N PHE A 56 -6.33 -0.71 18.34
CA PHE A 56 -6.50 -1.49 17.12
C PHE A 56 -7.45 -2.64 17.38
N ASP A 57 -8.64 -2.55 16.79
CA ASP A 57 -9.62 -3.62 16.76
C ASP A 57 -9.36 -4.47 15.51
N LYS A 58 -8.74 -5.64 15.74
CA LYS A 58 -8.47 -6.63 14.70
C LYS A 58 -9.73 -7.26 14.11
N GLY A 59 -10.79 -7.40 14.90
CA GLY A 59 -12.03 -8.03 14.46
C GLY A 59 -12.77 -7.18 13.45
N ASN A 60 -12.87 -5.88 13.73
CA ASN A 60 -13.57 -4.92 12.88
C ASN A 60 -12.66 -4.12 11.95
N PHE A 61 -11.39 -4.50 11.83
CA PHE A 61 -10.35 -3.79 11.09
C PHE A 61 -10.45 -2.26 11.29
N THR A 62 -10.22 -1.83 12.53
CA THR A 62 -10.41 -0.43 12.91
C THR A 62 -9.23 0.06 13.76
N VAL A 63 -8.62 1.14 13.32
CA VAL A 63 -7.62 1.92 14.04
C VAL A 63 -8.31 3.15 14.62
N ARG A 64 -8.26 3.36 15.93
CA ARG A 64 -8.77 4.58 16.58
C ARG A 64 -7.66 5.29 17.34
N PHE A 65 -7.72 6.61 17.38
CA PHE A 65 -6.89 7.43 18.26
C PHE A 65 -7.64 8.70 18.69
N GLY A 66 -8.10 8.71 19.94
CA GLY A 66 -9.06 9.70 20.40
C GLY A 66 -10.38 9.58 19.64
N GLU A 67 -10.85 10.70 19.07
CA GLU A 67 -12.08 10.78 18.28
C GLU A 67 -11.89 10.37 16.80
N ASN A 68 -10.65 10.09 16.40
CA ASN A 68 -10.29 9.75 15.04
C ASN A 68 -10.39 8.25 14.79
N GLN A 69 -10.77 7.87 13.57
CA GLN A 69 -10.95 6.49 13.16
C GLN A 69 -10.55 6.27 11.70
N LEU A 70 -9.85 5.17 11.42
CA LEU A 70 -9.68 4.61 10.09
C LEU A 70 -10.04 3.13 10.14
N GLY A 71 -10.84 2.63 9.21
CA GLY A 71 -11.19 1.22 9.21
C GLY A 71 -12.18 0.83 8.13
N GLN A 72 -12.85 -0.30 8.33
CA GLN A 72 -13.73 -0.90 7.32
C GLN A 72 -14.88 0.01 6.87
N GLN A 73 -15.42 0.83 7.78
CA GLN A 73 -16.55 1.72 7.49
C GLN A 73 -16.11 3.03 6.82
N GLY A 74 -14.82 3.36 6.86
CA GLY A 74 -14.34 4.64 6.37
C GLY A 74 -13.29 5.28 7.26
N ILE A 75 -13.16 6.58 7.08
CA ILE A 75 -12.19 7.45 7.74
C ILE A 75 -12.96 8.61 8.38
N ARG A 76 -12.60 8.96 9.61
CA ARG A 76 -13.03 10.16 10.33
C ARG A 76 -11.80 10.76 11.00
N LEU A 77 -11.44 11.98 10.60
CA LEU A 77 -10.25 12.65 11.09
C LEU A 77 -10.57 14.08 11.52
N ASN A 78 -9.90 14.52 12.57
CA ASN A 78 -9.76 15.89 13.04
C ASN A 78 -8.45 15.96 13.83
N LEU A 79 -7.36 16.26 13.13
CA LEU A 79 -6.01 16.29 13.67
C LEU A 79 -5.27 17.54 13.23
N GLU A 80 -4.36 17.96 14.09
CA GLU A 80 -3.37 18.99 13.80
C GLU A 80 -2.03 18.58 14.40
N GLY A 81 -0.97 18.64 13.60
CA GLY A 81 0.40 18.36 14.05
C GLY A 81 1.42 18.54 12.94
N ASP A 82 2.63 18.96 13.30
CA ASP A 82 3.79 19.11 12.41
C ASP A 82 3.49 19.82 11.08
N GLY A 83 2.71 20.91 11.12
CA GLY A 83 2.35 21.70 9.94
C GLY A 83 1.26 21.09 9.04
N CYS A 84 0.57 20.06 9.52
CA CYS A 84 -0.57 19.44 8.85
C CYS A 84 -1.82 19.50 9.72
N ARG A 85 -2.86 20.17 9.22
CA ARG A 85 -4.22 20.12 9.72
C ARG A 85 -5.07 19.29 8.76
N ILE A 86 -5.63 18.20 9.26
CA ILE A 86 -6.46 17.27 8.49
C ILE A 86 -7.81 17.06 9.18
N SER A 87 -8.90 17.28 8.46
CA SER A 87 -10.24 17.12 9.01
C SER A 87 -11.24 16.65 7.95
N GLY A 88 -12.18 15.79 8.33
CA GLY A 88 -13.29 15.37 7.48
C GLY A 88 -13.64 13.89 7.63
N ALA A 89 -14.36 13.39 6.64
CA ALA A 89 -15.01 12.10 6.67
C ALA A 89 -15.04 11.45 5.28
N LEU A 90 -14.62 10.19 5.19
CA LEU A 90 -14.84 9.32 4.03
C LEU A 90 -15.63 8.11 4.46
N ASP A 91 -16.66 7.76 3.71
CA ASP A 91 -17.44 6.53 3.84
C ASP A 91 -16.98 5.51 2.81
N PHE A 92 -16.78 4.28 3.29
CA PHE A 92 -16.40 3.17 2.43
C PHE A 92 -17.59 2.28 2.13
N GLY A 93 -17.72 1.93 0.85
CA GLY A 93 -18.62 0.87 0.40
C GLY A 93 -18.09 -0.51 0.75
N ARG A 94 -18.77 -1.54 0.25
CA ARG A 94 -18.37 -2.93 0.45
C ARG A 94 -16.95 -3.16 -0.07
N PHE A 95 -16.11 -3.76 0.77
CA PHE A 95 -14.77 -4.20 0.38
C PHE A 95 -14.84 -5.31 -0.66
N SER A 96 -13.90 -5.27 -1.61
CA SER A 96 -13.53 -6.42 -2.44
C SER A 96 -12.32 -7.13 -1.82
N PRO A 97 -12.53 -8.08 -0.87
CA PRO A 97 -11.44 -8.86 -0.29
C PRO A 97 -10.90 -9.88 -1.29
N ILE A 98 -9.74 -10.43 -0.97
CA ILE A 98 -9.05 -11.43 -1.78
C ILE A 98 -9.49 -12.84 -1.36
N ALA A 99 -9.45 -13.81 -2.29
CA ALA A 99 -10.01 -15.15 -2.04
C ALA A 99 -9.29 -15.93 -0.91
N SER A 100 -8.03 -15.61 -0.66
CA SER A 100 -7.21 -16.20 0.41
C SER A 100 -6.07 -15.25 0.80
N PRO A 101 -5.46 -15.35 1.99
CA PRO A 101 -4.38 -14.45 2.41
C PRO A 101 -3.27 -14.32 1.35
N ILE A 102 -2.82 -13.09 1.07
CA ILE A 102 -1.90 -12.82 -0.06
C ILE A 102 -0.58 -13.59 0.07
N MET A 103 -0.07 -13.75 1.28
CA MET A 103 1.15 -14.52 1.56
C MET A 103 0.98 -16.04 1.45
N GLY A 104 -0.25 -16.56 1.36
CA GLY A 104 -0.51 -17.99 1.37
C GLY A 104 0.25 -18.72 2.50
N PRO A 105 1.00 -19.81 2.19
CA PRO A 105 1.74 -20.57 3.20
C PRO A 105 2.89 -19.77 3.86
N PHE A 106 3.39 -18.70 3.23
CA PHE A 106 4.44 -17.85 3.81
C PHE A 106 3.98 -17.15 5.10
N ARG A 107 2.67 -17.06 5.36
CA ARG A 107 2.16 -16.60 6.66
C ARG A 107 2.64 -17.49 7.82
N LEU A 108 3.00 -18.74 7.59
CA LEU A 108 3.47 -19.64 8.64
C LEU A 108 5.00 -19.63 8.82
N VAL A 109 5.74 -19.01 7.89
CA VAL A 109 7.19 -19.00 7.91
C VAL A 109 7.68 -18.06 9.04
N PRO A 110 8.50 -18.55 9.98
CA PRO A 110 9.05 -17.72 11.05
C PRO A 110 10.15 -16.79 10.49
N PHE A 111 10.47 -15.73 11.24
CA PHE A 111 11.59 -14.81 10.96
C PHE A 111 11.53 -14.00 9.65
N LEU A 112 10.41 -14.02 8.92
CA LEU A 112 10.17 -13.07 7.83
C LEU A 112 10.25 -11.63 8.34
N GLN A 113 10.92 -10.78 7.57
CA GLN A 113 11.20 -9.39 7.94
C GLN A 113 9.93 -8.54 7.95
N CYS A 114 9.05 -8.79 6.98
CA CYS A 114 7.75 -8.17 6.82
C CYS A 114 6.69 -9.24 6.49
N ARG A 115 5.47 -8.97 6.91
CA ARG A 115 4.26 -9.74 6.60
C ARG A 115 3.24 -8.79 6.01
N HIS A 116 2.63 -9.21 4.91
CA HIS A 116 1.71 -8.43 4.11
C HIS A 116 0.29 -9.00 4.21
N ASP A 117 -0.70 -8.13 4.34
CA ASP A 117 -2.12 -8.45 4.30
C ASP A 117 -2.80 -7.49 3.29
N VAL A 118 -3.73 -7.99 2.47
CA VAL A 118 -4.58 -7.14 1.60
C VAL A 118 -6.01 -7.26 2.09
N PHE A 119 -6.58 -6.15 2.53
CA PHE A 119 -7.93 -6.09 3.09
C PHE A 119 -8.96 -5.80 2.01
N SER A 120 -8.61 -4.95 1.04
CA SER A 120 -9.50 -4.62 -0.06
C SER A 120 -8.72 -4.23 -1.32
N MET A 121 -8.99 -4.93 -2.42
CA MET A 121 -8.46 -4.58 -3.74
C MET A 121 -9.18 -3.38 -4.36
N SER A 122 -10.43 -3.14 -3.97
CA SER A 122 -11.24 -2.00 -4.41
C SER A 122 -12.49 -1.88 -3.53
N HIS A 123 -12.89 -0.65 -3.22
CA HIS A 123 -14.20 -0.31 -2.67
C HIS A 123 -14.59 1.09 -3.08
N ARG A 124 -15.88 1.41 -2.99
CA ARG A 124 -16.36 2.78 -3.21
C ARG A 124 -15.90 3.69 -2.07
N VAL A 125 -15.50 4.91 -2.40
CA VAL A 125 -15.19 5.98 -1.44
C VAL A 125 -16.10 7.16 -1.72
N THR A 126 -16.70 7.75 -0.68
CA THR A 126 -17.54 8.94 -0.78
C THR A 126 -17.34 9.85 0.42
N GLY A 127 -17.36 11.17 0.23
CA GLY A 127 -17.15 12.15 1.29
C GLY A 127 -15.99 13.08 0.98
N GLU A 128 -15.46 13.74 2.00
CA GLU A 128 -14.40 14.73 1.83
C GLU A 128 -13.44 14.77 3.01
N ILE A 129 -12.17 15.02 2.70
CA ILE A 129 -11.13 15.32 3.67
C ILE A 129 -10.48 16.63 3.26
N THR A 130 -10.34 17.54 4.21
CA THR A 130 -9.59 18.77 4.03
C THR A 130 -8.20 18.60 4.62
N VAL A 131 -7.16 18.90 3.84
CA VAL A 131 -5.75 18.91 4.27
C VAL A 131 -5.20 20.31 4.06
N ASN A 132 -4.83 21.00 5.14
CA ASN A 132 -4.31 22.38 5.10
C ASN A 132 -5.18 23.35 4.26
N GLY A 133 -6.50 23.26 4.40
CA GLY A 133 -7.47 24.08 3.67
C GLY A 133 -7.80 23.60 2.25
N LYS A 134 -7.09 22.61 1.70
CA LYS A 134 -7.39 22.01 0.40
C LYS A 134 -8.36 20.83 0.54
N VAL A 135 -9.44 20.84 -0.23
CA VAL A 135 -10.51 19.82 -0.17
C VAL A 135 -10.27 18.67 -1.15
N TYR A 136 -10.15 17.46 -0.59
CA TYR A 136 -10.14 16.19 -1.30
C TYR A 136 -11.53 15.56 -1.22
N ALA A 137 -12.37 15.88 -2.20
CA ALA A 137 -13.74 15.38 -2.31
C ALA A 137 -13.81 14.15 -3.23
N PHE A 138 -14.49 13.11 -2.75
CA PHE A 138 -14.69 11.83 -3.43
C PHE A 138 -16.19 11.61 -3.60
N SER A 139 -16.66 11.46 -4.83
CA SER A 139 -18.08 11.25 -5.15
C SER A 139 -18.35 9.82 -5.59
N LYS A 140 -17.43 9.29 -6.40
CA LYS A 140 -17.40 7.92 -6.92
C LYS A 140 -15.97 7.39 -6.88
N GLY A 141 -15.24 7.76 -5.83
CA GLY A 141 -13.86 7.37 -5.64
C GLY A 141 -13.70 5.86 -5.43
N ARG A 142 -12.47 5.40 -5.60
CA ARG A 142 -12.04 4.03 -5.35
C ARG A 142 -11.04 4.00 -4.20
N GLY A 143 -11.16 2.99 -3.35
CA GLY A 143 -10.33 2.79 -2.19
C GLY A 143 -9.59 1.45 -2.23
N TYR A 144 -8.37 1.41 -1.73
CA TYR A 144 -7.50 0.24 -1.64
C TYR A 144 -6.88 0.19 -0.25
N ILE A 145 -6.84 -1.00 0.34
CA ILE A 145 -6.28 -1.18 1.68
C ILE A 145 -5.40 -2.43 1.77
N GLU A 146 -4.17 -2.22 2.17
CA GLU A 146 -3.22 -3.25 2.59
C GLU A 146 -2.63 -2.93 3.96
N GLY A 147 -1.91 -3.88 4.55
CA GLY A 147 -1.23 -3.69 5.80
C GLY A 147 0.03 -4.51 5.92
N ASP A 148 1.01 -3.92 6.60
CA ASP A 148 2.35 -4.43 6.77
C ASP A 148 2.72 -4.52 8.23
N ARG A 149 3.35 -5.62 8.61
CA ARG A 149 3.88 -5.78 9.97
C ARG A 149 5.15 -6.62 10.01
N GLY A 150 6.06 -6.27 10.90
CA GLY A 150 7.31 -7.00 11.02
C GLY A 150 8.38 -6.24 11.78
N ARG A 151 9.64 -6.45 11.41
CA ARG A 151 10.81 -5.80 12.02
C ARG A 151 11.38 -4.68 11.15
N SER A 152 11.35 -4.84 9.83
CA SER A 152 11.84 -3.88 8.85
C SER A 152 11.25 -4.18 7.47
N PHE A 153 11.14 -3.16 6.62
CA PHE A 153 11.00 -3.42 5.19
C PHE A 153 12.30 -4.01 4.62
N PRO A 154 12.22 -4.84 3.57
CA PRO A 154 13.40 -5.31 2.85
C PRO A 154 14.22 -4.14 2.28
N PRO A 155 15.55 -4.29 2.16
CA PRO A 155 16.40 -3.23 1.62
C PRO A 155 16.10 -2.95 0.14
N HIS A 156 15.88 -4.03 -0.63
CA HIS A 156 15.57 -4.01 -2.05
C HIS A 156 14.12 -4.44 -2.28
N TYR A 157 13.28 -3.50 -2.75
CA TYR A 157 11.91 -3.82 -3.09
C TYR A 157 11.30 -2.89 -4.14
N ALA A 158 10.32 -3.43 -4.85
CA ALA A 158 9.43 -2.69 -5.73
C ALA A 158 8.01 -3.01 -5.29
N TRP A 159 7.17 -1.99 -5.24
CA TRP A 159 5.75 -2.14 -4.99
C TRP A 159 4.98 -1.21 -5.92
N THR A 160 3.82 -1.68 -6.36
CA THR A 160 2.92 -0.88 -7.16
C THR A 160 1.48 -1.29 -6.91
N HIS A 161 0.58 -0.31 -6.97
CA HIS A 161 -0.85 -0.52 -6.96
C HIS A 161 -1.52 0.44 -7.96
N CYS A 162 -2.51 -0.07 -8.69
CA CYS A 162 -3.27 0.75 -9.64
C CYS A 162 -4.72 0.30 -9.74
N PHE A 163 -5.62 1.28 -9.81
CA PHE A 163 -6.98 1.05 -10.28
C PHE A 163 -7.09 1.32 -11.78
N PHE A 164 -7.90 0.56 -12.50
CA PHE A 164 -8.11 0.73 -13.94
C PHE A 164 -9.53 0.33 -14.35
N PRO A 165 -9.98 0.60 -15.58
CA PRO A 165 -11.32 0.21 -16.01
C PRO A 165 -11.54 -1.31 -15.86
N GLY A 166 -12.56 -1.69 -15.09
CA GLY A 166 -12.89 -3.10 -14.86
C GLY A 166 -12.02 -3.83 -13.84
N GLY A 167 -11.07 -3.16 -13.17
CA GLY A 167 -10.18 -3.85 -12.24
C GLY A 167 -9.26 -3.01 -11.35
N SER A 168 -8.45 -3.72 -10.58
CA SER A 168 -7.35 -3.19 -9.80
C SER A 168 -6.23 -4.24 -9.69
N LEU A 169 -5.02 -3.76 -9.48
CA LEU A 169 -3.85 -4.61 -9.31
C LEU A 169 -2.97 -4.10 -8.18
N MET A 170 -2.28 -5.03 -7.53
CA MET A 170 -1.11 -4.77 -6.71
C MET A 170 -0.04 -5.78 -7.09
N ALA A 171 1.22 -5.34 -7.13
CA ALA A 171 2.36 -6.22 -7.28
C ALA A 171 3.54 -5.70 -6.46
N CYS A 172 4.26 -6.62 -5.84
CA CYS A 172 5.53 -6.34 -5.20
C CYS A 172 6.55 -7.44 -5.45
N ALA A 173 7.81 -7.03 -5.48
CA ALA A 173 8.98 -7.90 -5.52
C ALA A 173 9.97 -7.41 -4.47
N ALA A 174 10.37 -8.27 -3.55
CA ALA A 174 11.24 -7.88 -2.45
C ALA A 174 12.21 -9.00 -2.05
N GLU A 175 13.42 -8.62 -1.63
CA GLU A 175 14.42 -9.58 -1.19
C GLU A 175 14.04 -10.25 0.14
N ILE A 176 14.02 -11.58 0.17
CA ILE A 176 13.77 -12.37 1.37
C ILE A 176 15.11 -12.88 1.94
N ARG A 177 15.79 -12.01 2.69
CA ARG A 177 17.15 -12.25 3.21
C ARG A 177 17.39 -13.58 3.94
N PRO A 178 16.46 -14.15 4.74
CA PRO A 178 16.68 -15.47 5.33
C PRO A 178 16.96 -16.59 4.32
N PHE A 179 16.56 -16.40 3.05
CA PHE A 179 16.66 -17.41 2.00
C PHE A 179 17.39 -16.92 0.75
N GLY A 180 17.78 -15.64 0.67
CA GLY A 180 18.57 -15.08 -0.43
C GLY A 180 17.88 -15.07 -1.80
N PHE A 181 16.54 -14.95 -1.85
CA PHE A 181 15.79 -14.87 -3.12
C PHE A 181 14.82 -13.68 -3.16
N THR A 182 14.46 -13.22 -4.36
CA THR A 182 13.42 -12.21 -4.58
C THR A 182 12.03 -12.85 -4.52
N GLY A 183 11.31 -12.58 -3.44
CA GLY A 183 9.91 -12.96 -3.28
C GLY A 183 9.00 -12.05 -4.11
N VAL A 184 7.91 -12.63 -4.61
CA VAL A 184 6.90 -11.95 -5.41
C VAL A 184 5.52 -12.20 -4.82
N LEU A 185 4.75 -11.13 -4.67
CA LEU A 185 3.32 -11.17 -4.44
C LEU A 185 2.65 -10.24 -5.44
N GLY A 186 1.67 -10.75 -6.17
CA GLY A 186 0.93 -10.00 -7.17
C GLY A 186 -0.51 -10.49 -7.20
N LEU A 187 -1.42 -9.54 -7.27
CA LEU A 187 -2.84 -9.80 -7.37
C LEU A 187 -3.48 -8.84 -8.37
N ILE A 188 -4.23 -9.41 -9.29
CA ILE A 188 -5.00 -8.67 -10.27
C ILE A 188 -6.46 -9.10 -10.10
N HIS A 189 -7.33 -8.15 -9.79
CA HIS A 189 -8.77 -8.30 -9.90
C HIS A 189 -9.21 -7.64 -11.19
N PHE A 190 -9.68 -8.41 -12.16
CA PHE A 190 -10.14 -7.89 -13.44
C PHE A 190 -11.39 -8.63 -13.90
N GLN A 191 -12.46 -7.87 -14.19
CA GLN A 191 -13.74 -8.38 -14.67
C GLN A 191 -14.30 -9.55 -13.83
N GLY A 192 -14.22 -9.42 -12.50
CA GLY A 192 -14.71 -10.42 -11.56
C GLY A 192 -13.79 -11.63 -11.35
N LYS A 193 -12.61 -11.65 -11.97
CA LYS A 193 -11.63 -12.74 -11.81
C LYS A 193 -10.39 -12.28 -11.05
N GLU A 194 -9.91 -13.14 -10.16
CA GLU A 194 -8.65 -12.99 -9.45
C GLU A 194 -7.54 -13.76 -10.17
N TYR A 195 -6.45 -13.06 -10.51
CA TYR A 195 -5.19 -13.66 -10.95
C TYR A 195 -4.14 -13.42 -9.88
N ARG A 196 -3.58 -14.52 -9.35
CA ARG A 196 -2.58 -14.47 -8.30
C ARG A 196 -1.22 -14.90 -8.83
N LEU A 197 -0.25 -14.00 -8.76
CA LEU A 197 1.15 -14.24 -9.06
C LEU A 197 1.92 -14.28 -7.74
N ALA A 198 2.34 -15.45 -7.29
CA ALA A 198 3.05 -15.54 -6.01
C ALA A 198 4.20 -16.54 -6.09
N THR A 199 5.29 -16.28 -5.37
CA THR A 199 6.45 -17.20 -5.37
C THR A 199 6.07 -18.62 -4.98
N TYR A 200 5.15 -18.78 -4.02
CA TYR A 200 4.65 -20.09 -3.60
C TYR A 200 3.75 -20.79 -4.64
N LEU A 201 3.39 -20.10 -5.72
CA LEU A 201 2.69 -20.63 -6.90
C LEU A 201 3.62 -20.68 -8.14
N GLY A 202 4.93 -20.46 -7.96
CA GLY A 202 5.92 -20.49 -9.03
C GLY A 202 6.14 -19.15 -9.75
N ALA A 203 5.62 -18.03 -9.24
CA ALA A 203 5.94 -16.72 -9.81
C ALA A 203 7.40 -16.33 -9.55
N LYS A 204 8.00 -15.65 -10.53
CA LYS A 204 9.36 -15.10 -10.45
C LYS A 204 9.37 -13.68 -10.99
N ALA A 205 10.10 -12.80 -10.32
CA ALA A 205 10.45 -11.51 -10.89
C ALA A 205 11.60 -11.75 -11.87
N VAL A 206 11.38 -11.45 -13.14
CA VAL A 206 12.39 -11.61 -14.21
C VAL A 206 13.12 -10.30 -14.50
N THR A 207 12.49 -9.17 -14.19
CA THR A 207 13.07 -7.83 -14.28
C THR A 207 12.63 -7.05 -13.05
N VAL A 208 13.58 -6.49 -12.31
CA VAL A 208 13.31 -5.44 -11.31
C VAL A 208 14.42 -4.41 -11.36
N GLN A 209 14.31 -3.46 -12.29
CA GLN A 209 15.31 -2.41 -12.49
C GLN A 209 14.68 -1.17 -13.13
N ASP A 210 15.24 0.02 -12.91
CA ASP A 210 14.87 1.26 -13.60
C ASP A 210 13.37 1.60 -13.60
N GLY A 211 12.64 1.25 -12.54
CA GLY A 211 11.18 1.46 -12.46
C GLY A 211 10.35 0.45 -13.25
N GLU A 212 10.98 -0.61 -13.78
CA GLU A 212 10.33 -1.74 -14.41
C GLU A 212 10.28 -2.94 -13.46
N LEU A 213 9.10 -3.55 -13.34
CA LEU A 213 8.84 -4.82 -12.68
C LEU A 213 8.14 -5.77 -13.66
N VAL A 214 8.80 -6.89 -13.99
CA VAL A 214 8.20 -7.97 -14.79
C VAL A 214 8.12 -9.23 -13.96
N ILE A 215 6.92 -9.77 -13.83
CA ILE A 215 6.63 -11.01 -13.10
C ILE A 215 6.12 -12.06 -14.09
N ARG A 216 6.69 -13.27 -14.05
CA ARG A 216 6.21 -14.42 -14.81
C ARG A 216 5.76 -15.55 -13.90
N GLN A 217 4.65 -16.20 -14.25
CA GLN A 217 4.16 -17.41 -13.58
C GLN A 217 3.53 -18.35 -14.62
N GLY A 218 4.25 -19.40 -15.03
CA GLY A 218 3.83 -20.28 -16.11
C GLY A 218 3.60 -19.49 -17.41
N ASN A 219 2.38 -19.52 -17.93
CA ASN A 219 1.98 -18.80 -19.15
C ASN A 219 1.54 -17.34 -18.89
N TRP A 220 1.69 -16.83 -17.67
CA TRP A 220 1.30 -15.47 -17.30
C TRP A 220 2.50 -14.56 -17.23
N GLU A 221 2.34 -13.33 -17.73
CA GLU A 221 3.34 -12.27 -17.65
C GLU A 221 2.63 -10.96 -17.26
N LEU A 222 3.05 -10.37 -16.15
CA LEU A 222 2.67 -9.03 -15.72
C LEU A 222 3.87 -8.11 -15.88
N ARG A 223 3.72 -7.02 -16.61
CA ARG A 223 4.71 -5.94 -16.73
C ARG A 223 4.13 -4.67 -16.15
N CYS A 224 4.89 -4.04 -15.27
CA CYS A 224 4.61 -2.78 -14.61
C CYS A 224 5.81 -1.86 -14.84
N THR A 225 5.62 -0.72 -15.50
CA THR A 225 6.73 0.21 -15.81
C THR A 225 6.34 1.60 -15.36
N ARG A 226 7.17 2.26 -14.56
CA ARG A 226 7.05 3.67 -14.23
C ARG A 226 7.74 4.50 -15.32
N GLU A 227 7.03 5.44 -15.94
CA GLU A 227 7.55 6.18 -17.11
C GLU A 227 8.44 7.38 -16.74
N ALA A 228 8.26 7.98 -15.55
CA ALA A 228 9.10 9.08 -15.06
C ALA A 228 9.44 8.93 -13.57
N PRO A 229 10.64 9.35 -13.13
CA PRO A 229 10.95 9.45 -11.70
C PRO A 229 10.13 10.58 -11.06
N ALA A 230 8.96 10.21 -10.54
CA ALA A 230 8.15 11.04 -9.64
C ALA A 230 8.13 10.40 -8.24
N GLY A 231 7.87 11.20 -7.20
CA GLY A 231 7.59 10.70 -5.85
C GLY A 231 7.96 11.67 -4.73
N HIS A 232 7.21 11.61 -3.63
CA HIS A 232 7.47 12.34 -2.39
C HIS A 232 8.35 11.50 -1.47
N LEU A 233 9.19 12.16 -0.67
CA LEU A 233 9.97 11.48 0.36
C LEU A 233 9.06 11.14 1.55
N LEU A 234 8.85 9.85 1.78
CA LEU A 234 8.16 9.30 2.94
C LEU A 234 9.14 8.76 3.95
N ARG A 235 8.69 8.63 5.20
CA ARG A 235 9.47 7.92 6.21
C ARG A 235 9.08 6.45 6.21
N ALA A 236 10.08 5.58 6.24
CA ALA A 236 9.90 4.14 6.34
C ALA A 236 10.69 3.56 7.52
N PRO A 237 10.22 2.45 8.11
CA PRO A 237 10.87 1.85 9.26
C PRO A 237 12.17 1.13 8.86
N GLU A 238 13.25 1.51 9.52
CA GLU A 238 14.53 0.81 9.55
C GLU A 238 14.76 0.33 11.00
N ILE A 239 14.82 -0.99 11.17
CA ILE A 239 15.03 -1.65 12.47
C ILE A 239 13.99 -1.19 13.54
N GLY A 240 12.77 -0.85 13.13
CA GLY A 240 11.67 -0.41 14.01
C GLY A 240 11.62 1.10 14.30
N ALA A 241 12.55 1.90 13.77
CA ALA A 241 12.53 3.36 13.84
C ALA A 241 12.23 3.98 12.46
N MET A 242 11.42 5.04 12.40
CA MET A 242 11.07 5.76 11.16
C MET A 242 12.23 6.66 10.69
N ARG A 243 13.36 6.05 10.30
CA ARG A 243 14.61 6.74 9.96
C ARG A 243 14.95 6.74 8.47
N ARG A 244 14.46 5.77 7.69
CA ARG A 244 14.72 5.70 6.24
C ARG A 244 13.77 6.64 5.52
N LEU A 245 14.29 7.38 4.53
CA LEU A 245 13.44 8.10 3.57
C LEU A 245 13.25 7.20 2.34
N ILE A 246 12.01 6.99 1.93
CA ILE A 246 11.64 6.23 0.74
C ILE A 246 10.88 7.15 -0.20
N ARG A 247 11.12 7.02 -1.52
CA ARG A 247 10.31 7.76 -2.50
C ARG A 247 9.06 6.96 -2.86
N GLU A 248 7.91 7.39 -2.35
CA GLU A 248 6.60 6.92 -2.82
C GLU A 248 6.00 7.95 -3.77
N SER A 249 5.56 7.49 -4.94
CA SER A 249 4.58 8.20 -5.74
C SER A 249 3.19 7.67 -5.42
N PRO A 250 2.30 8.46 -4.78
CA PRO A 250 0.89 8.04 -4.61
C PRO A 250 0.14 8.03 -5.95
N SER A 251 0.61 8.83 -6.91
CA SER A 251 0.09 9.01 -8.26
C SER A 251 1.24 9.33 -9.21
N CYS A 252 1.53 8.47 -10.17
CA CYS A 252 2.53 8.70 -11.21
C CYS A 252 2.14 8.08 -12.55
N GLU A 253 2.86 8.49 -13.60
CA GLU A 253 2.78 7.87 -14.92
C GLU A 253 3.38 6.48 -14.92
N ALA A 254 2.59 5.52 -15.37
CA ALA A 254 2.96 4.13 -15.48
C ALA A 254 2.23 3.43 -16.62
N PHE A 255 2.87 2.38 -17.10
CA PHE A 255 2.32 1.43 -18.06
C PHE A 255 2.16 0.05 -17.41
N TYR A 256 1.01 -0.56 -17.65
CA TYR A 256 0.72 -1.92 -17.22
C TYR A 256 0.31 -2.79 -18.39
N SER A 257 0.82 -4.01 -18.43
CA SER A 257 0.31 -5.04 -19.34
C SER A 257 0.28 -6.39 -18.65
N PHE A 258 -0.79 -7.15 -18.91
CA PHE A 258 -0.93 -8.52 -18.45
C PHE A 258 -1.25 -9.45 -19.61
N ARG A 259 -0.46 -10.51 -19.76
CA ARG A 259 -0.59 -11.50 -20.84
C ARG A 259 -0.84 -12.89 -20.28
N VAL A 260 -1.68 -13.66 -20.96
CA VAL A 260 -1.96 -15.07 -20.66
C VAL A 260 -1.81 -15.87 -21.94
N LYS A 261 -0.88 -16.85 -21.95
CA LYS A 261 -0.55 -17.66 -23.13
C LYS A 261 -0.21 -16.81 -24.36
N GLY A 262 0.53 -15.72 -24.14
CA GLY A 262 0.92 -14.77 -25.19
C GLY A 262 -0.16 -13.77 -25.62
N GLN A 263 -1.42 -13.93 -25.19
CA GLN A 263 -2.51 -13.01 -25.49
C GLN A 263 -2.61 -11.92 -24.43
N THR A 264 -2.75 -10.66 -24.85
CA THR A 264 -2.95 -9.51 -23.97
C THR A 264 -4.35 -9.56 -23.36
N VAL A 265 -4.44 -9.66 -22.03
CA VAL A 265 -5.69 -9.53 -21.27
C VAL A 265 -6.02 -8.07 -21.04
N PHE A 266 -5.02 -7.25 -20.70
CA PHE A 266 -5.12 -5.79 -20.70
C PHE A 266 -3.76 -5.16 -20.95
N SER A 267 -3.78 -3.93 -21.45
CA SER A 267 -2.60 -3.08 -21.64
C SER A 267 -3.04 -1.62 -21.59
N PHE A 268 -2.49 -0.80 -20.70
CA PHE A 268 -2.87 0.61 -20.56
C PHE A 268 -1.77 1.44 -19.92
N ALA A 269 -1.75 2.73 -20.27
CA ALA A 269 -1.02 3.77 -19.54
C ALA A 269 -1.97 4.47 -18.56
N THR A 270 -1.41 5.00 -17.47
CA THR A 270 -2.15 5.70 -16.42
C THR A 270 -1.26 6.74 -15.76
N SER A 271 -1.83 7.85 -15.32
CA SER A 271 -1.15 8.85 -14.47
C SER A 271 -1.45 8.68 -12.97
N GLN A 272 -2.12 7.57 -12.62
CA GLN A 272 -2.76 7.36 -11.31
C GLN A 272 -2.21 6.17 -10.52
N ALA A 273 -1.09 5.61 -10.97
CA ALA A 273 -0.44 4.49 -10.31
C ALA A 273 0.21 4.92 -9.00
N SER A 274 0.14 4.06 -7.97
CA SER A 274 1.12 4.13 -6.89
C SER A 274 2.35 3.33 -7.29
N PHE A 275 3.54 3.88 -7.04
CA PHE A 275 4.80 3.16 -7.21
C PHE A 275 5.79 3.51 -6.11
N GLU A 276 6.42 2.48 -5.59
CA GLU A 276 7.62 2.55 -4.75
C GLU A 276 8.70 1.68 -5.39
N PHE A 277 9.91 2.22 -5.48
CA PHE A 277 11.03 1.52 -6.08
C PHE A 277 12.30 1.86 -5.32
N GLU A 278 12.79 0.88 -4.57
CA GLU A 278 14.01 0.94 -3.78
C GLU A 278 14.91 -0.21 -4.27
N TYR A 279 15.54 -0.04 -5.43
CA TYR A 279 16.61 -0.89 -5.93
C TYR A 279 17.82 0.00 -6.24
N PRO A 280 19.02 -0.36 -5.77
CA PRO A 280 20.28 0.05 -6.39
C PRO A 280 20.64 -0.83 -7.58
#